data_AF-A0A3B9GN26-F1
#
_entry.id   AF-A0A3B9GN26-F1
#
_cell.length_a   1.000
_cell.length_b   1.000
_cell.length_c   1.000
_cell.angle_alpha   90.00
_cell.angle_beta   90.00
_cell.angle_gamma   90.00
#
_symmetry.space_group_name_H-M   'P 1'
#
loop_
_entity.id
_entity.type
_entity.pdbx_description
1 polymer ?
#
loop_
_entity_poly.entity_id
_entity_poly.type
_entity_poly.pdbx_seq_one_letter_code
_entity_poly.pdbx_strand_id
1 'polypeptide(L)'
;MRRINYVLAVAALFVSAAFLASCSKSETTPQPEDPQTIQFTATLAPKAEGTKAITIGTDGGKEILNVAWKANEKIAIYYEKTDGTFDTATANVDAVDPGTGVATISASLPDAKNGRTAKFVFPASLATSTGDINESQLLNNQNGLLRTDTKNISKSFDAATATGTISVNGNEASVSGSVKMENQVCICKMTLTFEKPQSTESDQSGANERTQAGTTLTIAVGDGRTYTIKSPFTTEDQMTSRPFQTDDVIYVAMLPIASQTVTFSSDGFSKTSENVTLEAGKFYRNLPIKCIYNPPAPPTPHTPVTQDLSTGHITAYDGDTIIQSQDGSTTNTITIVDGATVTIRDITVSSVAAGITCNDSATIILEGANSIHSSFQPAIMLSAGNLTIEGNGSLNVSTSSENPAIGGDRAIGGGGNITIAGGTIEARGGYKSAAIGGAHSTACHSITITSGVTRVTAIKGDEAPYSIGPGEGSGMIIGAITIGGTVYHNGSSFQNGGEDYLAQSPLVYEPQH
;
A
#
# COMPACT_ATOMS: atom_id res chain seq x y z
N MET A 1 109.23 26.79 -29.73
CA MET A 1 108.99 25.61 -30.60
C MET A 1 107.73 24.89 -30.11
N ARG A 2 106.80 24.58 -31.06
CA ARG A 2 105.55 23.74 -30.99
C ARG A 2 104.46 24.14 -29.97
N ARG A 3 103.12 24.13 -30.16
CA ARG A 3 102.01 23.74 -31.11
C ARG A 3 100.98 22.80 -30.43
N ILE A 4 99.69 22.93 -30.85
CA ILE A 4 98.48 22.02 -30.85
C ILE A 4 97.28 22.60 -30.04
N ASN A 5 96.17 23.13 -30.61
CA ASN A 5 94.91 22.61 -31.27
C ASN A 5 93.83 22.06 -30.28
N TYR A 6 92.48 22.23 -30.37
CA TYR A 6 91.47 22.39 -31.48
C TYR A 6 90.15 23.11 -31.03
N VAL A 7 89.27 23.51 -31.99
CA VAL A 7 88.05 24.39 -31.96
C VAL A 7 86.89 23.81 -32.85
N LEU A 8 85.62 24.31 -32.67
CA LEU A 8 84.45 24.55 -33.63
C LEU A 8 83.09 23.85 -33.27
N ALA A 9 81.89 24.23 -33.79
CA ALA A 9 81.02 25.45 -33.80
C ALA A 9 79.81 25.31 -34.82
N VAL A 10 78.76 26.19 -34.73
CA VAL A 10 77.81 26.71 -35.80
C VAL A 10 76.55 25.86 -36.21
N ALA A 11 75.39 26.32 -36.74
CA ALA A 11 74.46 27.50 -36.70
C ALA A 11 73.16 27.20 -37.55
N ALA A 12 72.19 28.15 -37.60
CA ALA A 12 70.81 28.08 -38.13
C ALA A 12 70.61 28.21 -39.68
N LEU A 13 69.39 27.86 -40.19
CA LEU A 13 68.91 28.21 -41.55
C LEU A 13 67.36 28.37 -41.65
N PHE A 14 66.93 29.38 -42.42
CA PHE A 14 65.57 29.68 -42.91
C PHE A 14 65.32 29.01 -44.29
N VAL A 15 64.08 28.58 -44.61
CA VAL A 15 63.60 28.40 -46.00
C VAL A 15 62.10 28.71 -46.11
N SER A 16 61.74 29.44 -47.16
CA SER A 16 60.38 29.75 -47.62
C SER A 16 60.18 29.23 -49.06
N ALA A 17 59.02 28.65 -49.38
CA ALA A 17 58.17 28.93 -50.58
C ALA A 17 57.32 27.73 -51.08
N ALA A 18 56.01 28.00 -51.17
CA ALA A 18 54.98 27.58 -52.14
C ALA A 18 54.74 26.08 -52.49
N PHE A 19 53.49 25.61 -52.32
CA PHE A 19 52.71 24.98 -53.39
C PHE A 19 51.22 24.77 -53.01
N LEU A 20 50.35 24.98 -54.00
CA LEU A 20 48.99 24.44 -54.21
C LEU A 20 47.78 25.10 -53.51
N ALA A 21 47.11 25.93 -54.29
CA ALA A 21 45.67 26.20 -54.16
C ALA A 21 44.89 24.90 -54.43
N SER A 22 44.29 24.34 -53.39
CA SER A 22 43.18 23.39 -53.50
C SER A 22 41.92 24.11 -53.05
N CYS A 23 40.98 24.32 -53.98
CA CYS A 23 39.61 24.68 -53.65
C CYS A 23 38.93 23.45 -53.04
N SER A 24 39.17 23.18 -51.76
CA SER A 24 38.19 22.43 -50.97
C SER A 24 37.24 23.45 -50.38
N LYS A 25 36.04 23.55 -50.96
CA LYS A 25 34.87 24.12 -50.29
C LYS A 25 34.67 23.28 -49.04
N SER A 26 35.28 23.68 -47.92
CA SER A 26 34.97 23.07 -46.63
C SER A 26 33.54 23.47 -46.35
N GLU A 27 32.61 22.57 -46.64
CA GLU A 27 31.36 22.52 -45.90
C GLU A 27 31.78 22.27 -44.45
N THR A 28 32.08 23.36 -43.75
CA THR A 28 31.97 23.39 -42.29
C THR A 28 30.52 23.07 -42.03
N THR A 29 30.21 21.79 -41.82
CA THR A 29 29.02 21.39 -41.07
C THR A 29 28.96 22.32 -39.89
N PRO A 30 27.91 23.17 -39.76
CA PRO A 30 27.80 24.09 -38.65
C PRO A 30 28.01 23.27 -37.39
N GLN A 31 29.09 23.56 -36.66
CA GLN A 31 29.26 22.97 -35.34
C GLN A 31 28.00 23.37 -34.58
N PRO A 32 27.23 22.41 -34.02
CA PRO A 32 26.02 22.76 -33.30
C PRO A 32 26.40 23.81 -32.27
N GLU A 33 25.81 25.01 -32.39
CA GLU A 33 26.05 26.07 -31.43
C GLU A 33 25.70 25.52 -30.05
N ASP A 34 26.59 25.71 -29.08
CA ASP A 34 26.35 25.26 -27.72
C ASP A 34 25.04 25.90 -27.23
N PRO A 35 24.14 25.13 -26.59
CA PRO A 35 22.82 25.61 -26.20
C PRO A 35 22.93 26.85 -25.32
N GLN A 36 22.28 27.94 -25.73
CA GLN A 36 22.35 29.22 -25.04
C GLN A 36 21.45 29.15 -23.80
N THR A 37 22.04 29.21 -22.61
CA THR A 37 21.27 29.27 -21.37
C THR A 37 20.77 30.69 -21.13
N ILE A 38 19.46 30.89 -21.14
CA ILE A 38 18.83 32.20 -20.91
C ILE A 38 18.35 32.31 -19.46
N GLN A 39 18.66 33.41 -18.78
CA GLN A 39 18.18 33.67 -17.42
C GLN A 39 16.77 34.23 -17.46
N PHE A 40 15.81 33.51 -16.88
CA PHE A 40 14.41 33.88 -16.86
C PHE A 40 14.02 34.51 -15.52
N THR A 41 13.27 35.62 -15.56
CA THR A 41 12.62 36.22 -14.39
C THR A 41 11.16 36.54 -14.69
N ALA A 42 10.27 36.32 -13.72
CA ALA A 42 8.88 36.75 -13.81
C ALA A 42 8.35 37.17 -12.45
N THR A 43 7.33 38.03 -12.45
CA THR A 43 6.52 38.29 -11.26
C THR A 43 5.28 37.42 -11.29
N LEU A 44 4.92 36.83 -10.16
CA LEU A 44 3.64 36.18 -9.95
C LEU A 44 2.72 37.16 -9.26
N ALA A 45 1.48 37.23 -9.72
CA ALA A 45 0.45 37.97 -9.00
C ALA A 45 0.32 37.43 -7.56
N PRO A 46 -0.14 38.24 -6.61
CA PRO A 46 -0.45 37.74 -5.28
C PRO A 46 -1.38 36.54 -5.39
N LYS A 47 -1.10 35.49 -4.62
CA LYS A 47 -1.99 34.35 -4.53
C LYS A 47 -3.36 34.88 -4.04
N ALA A 48 -4.39 34.69 -4.85
CA ALA A 48 -5.77 35.05 -4.57
C ALA A 48 -6.60 33.80 -4.21
N GLU A 49 -7.85 33.99 -3.79
CA GLU A 49 -8.78 32.90 -3.43
C GLU A 49 -8.90 31.83 -4.54
N GLY A 50 -8.84 32.26 -5.81
CA GLY A 50 -8.85 31.39 -6.97
C GLY A 50 -7.52 30.71 -7.31
N THR A 51 -6.48 30.73 -6.45
CA THR A 51 -5.13 30.17 -6.74
C THR A 51 -4.61 29.13 -5.76
N LYS A 52 -5.41 28.74 -4.75
CA LYS A 52 -4.92 27.91 -3.66
C LYS A 52 -5.88 26.86 -3.16
N ALA A 53 -5.26 25.90 -2.50
CA ALA A 53 -5.85 25.04 -1.51
C ALA A 53 -5.70 25.48 -0.06
N ILE A 54 -6.54 24.83 0.76
CA ILE A 54 -6.77 25.12 2.17
C ILE A 54 -5.49 24.89 2.97
N THR A 55 -5.00 25.95 3.60
CA THR A 55 -4.30 25.83 4.88
C THR A 55 -5.28 26.31 5.93
N ILE A 56 -5.72 25.44 6.85
CA ILE A 56 -6.72 25.81 7.86
C ILE A 56 -6.08 26.79 8.85
N GLY A 57 -6.28 28.08 8.65
CA GLY A 57 -6.14 29.09 9.71
C GLY A 57 -7.49 29.31 10.39
N THR A 58 -7.50 29.75 11.64
CA THR A 58 -8.72 30.30 12.26
C THR A 58 -8.61 31.81 12.32
N ASP A 59 -9.53 32.51 11.67
CA ASP A 59 -9.79 33.94 11.92
C ASP A 59 -11.19 34.04 12.55
N GLY A 60 -11.24 34.45 13.82
CA GLY A 60 -12.50 34.47 14.58
C GLY A 60 -13.23 33.11 14.61
N GLY A 61 -12.50 31.99 14.58
CA GLY A 61 -13.07 30.63 14.55
C GLY A 61 -13.57 30.17 13.17
N LYS A 62 -13.43 30.98 12.11
CA LYS A 62 -13.73 30.58 10.73
C LYS A 62 -12.47 30.04 10.05
N GLU A 63 -12.61 28.93 9.34
CA GLU A 63 -11.54 28.37 8.51
C GLU A 63 -11.24 29.34 7.36
N ILE A 64 -10.06 29.98 7.41
CA ILE A 64 -9.55 30.88 6.38
C ILE A 64 -8.57 30.17 5.44
N LEU A 65 -8.54 30.61 4.18
CA LEU A 65 -7.59 30.20 3.15
C LEU A 65 -6.34 31.07 3.25
N ASN A 66 -5.17 30.51 3.61
CA ASN A 66 -3.95 31.31 3.70
C ASN A 66 -3.21 31.39 2.35
N VAL A 67 -3.25 32.57 1.72
CA VAL A 67 -2.93 32.74 0.29
C VAL A 67 -1.61 33.48 0.01
N ALA A 68 -0.56 33.29 0.81
CA ALA A 68 0.76 33.89 0.48
C ALA A 68 1.67 32.92 -0.30
N TRP A 69 2.45 33.44 -1.25
CA TRP A 69 3.64 32.73 -1.76
C TRP A 69 4.65 32.53 -0.63
N LYS A 70 5.48 31.49 -0.72
CA LYS A 70 6.60 31.27 0.20
C LYS A 70 7.90 31.15 -0.57
N ALA A 71 8.99 31.70 -0.02
CA ALA A 71 10.32 31.52 -0.59
C ALA A 71 10.65 30.03 -0.76
N ASN A 72 11.32 29.70 -1.87
CA ASN A 72 11.69 28.35 -2.29
C ASN A 72 10.53 27.43 -2.69
N GLU A 73 9.30 27.94 -2.82
CA GLU A 73 8.25 27.21 -3.55
C GLU A 73 8.68 26.99 -5.01
N LYS A 74 8.42 25.79 -5.54
CA LYS A 74 8.88 25.39 -6.88
C LYS A 74 7.74 25.44 -7.89
N ILE A 75 8.00 26.07 -9.03
CA ILE A 75 7.06 26.21 -10.16
C ILE A 75 7.70 25.63 -11.41
N ALA A 76 7.00 24.74 -12.10
CA ALA A 76 7.47 24.25 -13.39
C ALA A 76 7.10 25.25 -14.49
N ILE A 77 8.01 25.43 -15.44
CA ILE A 77 7.83 26.26 -16.63
C ILE A 77 7.99 25.33 -17.83
N TYR A 78 6.91 25.15 -18.59
CA TYR A 78 6.94 24.45 -19.87
C TYR A 78 7.02 25.47 -21.00
N TYR A 79 8.00 25.34 -21.88
CA TYR A 79 8.30 26.34 -22.91
C TYR A 79 8.78 25.69 -24.21
N GLU A 80 8.61 26.43 -25.31
CA GLU A 80 9.13 26.05 -26.64
C GLU A 80 10.57 26.54 -26.79
N LYS A 81 11.45 25.67 -27.27
CA LYS A 81 12.84 25.99 -27.61
C LYS A 81 12.95 26.53 -29.04
N THR A 82 14.08 27.14 -29.39
CA THR A 82 14.34 27.72 -30.72
C THR A 82 14.19 26.71 -31.85
N ASP A 83 14.57 25.45 -31.61
CA ASP A 83 14.42 24.31 -32.53
C ASP A 83 12.96 23.83 -32.72
N GLY A 84 12.01 24.41 -31.98
CA GLY A 84 10.58 24.05 -32.03
C GLY A 84 10.20 22.85 -31.16
N THR A 85 11.16 22.22 -30.48
CA THR A 85 10.87 21.23 -29.45
C THR A 85 10.46 21.90 -28.15
N PHE A 86 9.94 21.13 -27.19
CA PHE A 86 9.50 21.64 -25.90
C PHE A 86 10.35 21.10 -24.77
N ASP A 87 10.50 21.90 -23.72
CA ASP A 87 11.25 21.53 -22.52
C ASP A 87 10.59 22.07 -21.25
N THR A 88 11.04 21.57 -20.11
CA THR A 88 10.57 21.95 -18.78
C THR A 88 11.72 22.47 -17.92
N ALA A 89 11.53 23.62 -17.28
CA ALA A 89 12.43 24.14 -16.26
C ALA A 89 11.72 24.24 -14.91
N THR A 90 12.48 24.28 -13.82
CA THR A 90 11.95 24.55 -12.48
C THR A 90 12.42 25.92 -12.01
N ALA A 91 11.47 26.80 -11.69
CA ALA A 91 11.72 28.08 -11.06
C ALA A 91 11.51 27.99 -9.54
N ASN A 92 12.28 28.77 -8.79
CA ASN A 92 12.04 28.97 -7.36
C ASN A 92 11.35 30.33 -7.15
N VAL A 93 10.47 30.41 -6.16
CA VAL A 93 10.04 31.69 -5.59
C VAL A 93 11.21 32.28 -4.81
N ASP A 94 11.82 33.33 -5.37
CA ASP A 94 13.02 33.96 -4.81
C ASP A 94 12.68 34.91 -3.67
N ALA A 95 11.64 35.73 -3.87
CA ALA A 95 11.19 36.74 -2.91
C ALA A 95 9.68 36.93 -3.00
N VAL A 96 9.09 37.37 -1.90
CA VAL A 96 7.67 37.74 -1.80
C VAL A 96 7.60 39.11 -1.15
N ASP A 97 6.99 40.07 -1.83
CA ASP A 97 6.75 41.40 -1.28
C ASP A 97 5.73 41.30 -0.12
N PRO A 98 6.09 41.69 1.11
CA PRO A 98 5.21 41.54 2.26
C PRO A 98 4.01 42.51 2.26
N GLY A 99 4.08 43.61 1.52
CA GLY A 99 3.00 44.60 1.41
C GLY A 99 1.99 44.26 0.32
N THR A 100 2.45 43.70 -0.80
CA THR A 100 1.57 43.38 -1.95
C THR A 100 1.29 41.90 -2.12
N GLY A 101 2.13 41.02 -1.59
CA GLY A 101 2.07 39.56 -1.80
C GLY A 101 2.56 39.09 -3.17
N VAL A 102 3.04 40.00 -4.03
CA VAL A 102 3.65 39.68 -5.33
C VAL A 102 4.93 38.89 -5.10
N ALA A 103 5.12 37.81 -5.86
CA ALA A 103 6.34 37.01 -5.79
C ALA A 103 7.21 37.19 -7.03
N THR A 104 8.52 37.08 -6.89
CA THR A 104 9.46 37.01 -8.00
C THR A 104 9.97 35.58 -8.12
N ILE A 105 10.03 35.06 -9.36
CA ILE A 105 10.59 33.75 -9.67
C ILE A 105 11.73 33.87 -10.67
N SER A 106 12.69 32.94 -10.59
CA SER A 106 13.77 32.81 -11.55
C SER A 106 14.06 31.36 -11.94
N ALA A 107 14.51 31.17 -13.18
CA ALA A 107 14.92 29.87 -13.74
C ALA A 107 15.95 30.04 -14.86
N SER A 108 16.66 28.96 -15.20
CA SER A 108 17.45 28.87 -16.43
C SER A 108 16.63 28.17 -17.51
N LEU A 109 16.47 28.80 -18.67
CA LEU A 109 15.76 28.25 -19.83
C LEU A 109 16.72 28.08 -21.02
N PRO A 110 17.28 26.87 -21.24
CA PRO A 110 18.06 26.56 -22.44
C PRO A 110 17.27 26.82 -23.73
N ASP A 111 17.84 27.65 -24.60
CA ASP A 111 17.33 27.91 -25.95
C ASP A 111 15.86 28.34 -26.01
N ALA A 112 15.36 29.06 -25.01
CA ALA A 112 13.97 29.53 -24.98
C ALA A 112 13.62 30.40 -26.20
N LYS A 113 12.49 30.11 -26.84
CA LYS A 113 12.05 30.82 -28.04
C LYS A 113 11.29 32.09 -27.70
N ASN A 114 11.76 33.22 -28.26
CA ASN A 114 11.11 34.52 -28.10
C ASN A 114 9.68 34.54 -28.66
N GLY A 115 8.77 35.21 -27.95
CA GLY A 115 7.37 35.42 -28.34
C GLY A 115 6.47 34.20 -28.18
N ARG A 116 6.95 33.12 -27.54
CA ARG A 116 6.17 31.88 -27.35
C ARG A 116 5.51 31.79 -26.00
N THR A 117 4.43 31.02 -25.95
CA THR A 117 3.67 30.81 -24.72
C THR A 117 4.43 29.84 -23.83
N ALA A 118 4.69 30.25 -22.59
CA ALA A 118 5.07 29.39 -21.49
C ALA A 118 3.82 29.01 -20.68
N LYS A 119 3.75 27.75 -20.25
CA LYS A 119 2.81 27.30 -19.22
C LYS A 119 3.54 27.20 -17.89
N PHE A 120 2.89 27.65 -16.82
CA PHE A 120 3.39 27.56 -15.46
C PHE A 120 2.54 26.54 -14.71
N VAL A 121 3.16 25.66 -13.93
CA VAL A 121 2.45 24.66 -13.10
C VAL A 121 3.00 24.70 -11.68
N PHE A 122 2.09 24.82 -10.71
CA PHE A 122 2.40 24.78 -9.28
C PHE A 122 1.61 23.69 -8.57
N PRO A 123 2.24 22.89 -7.69
CA PRO A 123 3.68 22.78 -7.49
C PRO A 123 4.36 22.12 -8.70
N ALA A 124 5.65 22.41 -8.88
CA ALA A 124 6.43 21.87 -9.99
C ALA A 124 6.38 20.33 -10.09
N SER A 125 6.21 19.64 -8.95
CA SER A 125 6.11 18.18 -8.88
C SER A 125 4.85 17.60 -9.53
N LEU A 126 3.86 18.42 -9.88
CA LEU A 126 2.68 17.98 -10.61
C LEU A 126 2.77 18.21 -12.11
N ALA A 127 3.84 18.82 -12.63
CA ALA A 127 3.93 19.13 -14.05
C ALA A 127 4.15 17.87 -14.90
N THR A 128 3.35 17.72 -15.96
CA THR A 128 3.63 16.76 -17.03
C THR A 128 4.67 17.33 -18.00
N SER A 129 5.16 16.48 -18.91
CA SER A 129 5.97 16.91 -20.05
C SER A 129 5.23 17.77 -21.08
N THR A 130 3.93 18.04 -20.88
CA THR A 130 3.10 18.92 -21.73
C THR A 130 2.75 20.25 -21.04
N GLY A 131 3.27 20.47 -19.83
CA GLY A 131 2.96 21.65 -19.01
C GLY A 131 1.55 21.65 -18.44
N ASP A 132 0.94 20.47 -18.28
CA ASP A 132 -0.36 20.27 -17.64
C ASP A 132 -0.18 19.63 -16.26
N ILE A 133 -1.28 19.48 -15.50
CA ILE A 133 -1.24 18.81 -14.20
C ILE A 133 -1.29 17.29 -14.40
N ASN A 134 -0.36 16.58 -13.78
CA ASN A 134 -0.35 15.14 -13.69
C ASN A 134 -1.40 14.71 -12.68
N GLU A 135 -2.58 14.35 -13.20
CA GLU A 135 -3.72 13.95 -12.38
C GLU A 135 -3.38 12.74 -11.49
N SER A 136 -2.66 11.75 -12.02
CA SER A 136 -2.28 10.55 -11.25
C SER A 136 -1.38 10.88 -10.06
N GLN A 137 -0.43 11.80 -10.23
CA GLN A 137 0.41 12.27 -9.13
C GLN A 137 -0.38 13.12 -8.14
N LEU A 138 -1.28 13.99 -8.62
CA LEU A 138 -2.18 14.76 -7.77
C LEU A 138 -3.00 13.81 -6.88
N LEU A 139 -3.56 12.74 -7.45
CA LEU A 139 -4.32 11.70 -6.76
C LEU A 139 -3.46 10.93 -5.74
N ASN A 140 -2.30 10.43 -6.15
CA ASN A 140 -1.41 9.66 -5.28
C ASN A 140 -0.84 10.49 -4.13
N ASN A 141 -0.79 11.81 -4.28
CA ASN A 141 -0.33 12.70 -3.23
C ASN A 141 -1.44 13.01 -2.19
N GLN A 142 -2.69 12.60 -2.40
CA GLN A 142 -3.81 12.80 -1.44
C GLN A 142 -3.82 11.81 -0.26
N ASN A 143 -2.68 11.20 0.05
CA ASN A 143 -2.51 10.31 1.19
C ASN A 143 -2.04 11.12 2.43
N GLY A 144 -2.76 11.08 3.56
CA GLY A 144 -2.30 11.70 4.80
C GLY A 144 -3.37 11.97 5.89
N LEU A 145 -2.89 12.29 7.11
CA LEU A 145 -3.67 12.67 8.30
C LEU A 145 -4.33 14.06 8.13
N LEU A 146 -5.62 14.08 7.83
CA LEU A 146 -6.47 15.28 7.98
C LEU A 146 -7.09 15.27 9.36
N ARG A 147 -6.27 15.46 10.40
CA ARG A 147 -6.83 15.75 11.72
C ARG A 147 -7.30 17.21 11.75
N THR A 148 -8.30 17.47 12.59
CA THR A 148 -8.83 18.81 12.86
C THR A 148 -7.78 19.78 13.39
N ASP A 149 -6.61 19.29 13.84
CA ASP A 149 -5.42 20.10 14.05
C ASP A 149 -4.72 20.35 12.71
N THR A 150 -5.26 21.31 11.99
CA THR A 150 -4.76 22.22 10.93
C THR A 150 -3.32 22.13 10.35
N LYS A 151 -2.38 21.41 10.96
CA LYS A 151 -0.96 21.34 10.62
C LYS A 151 -0.62 20.44 9.44
N ASN A 152 -1.52 19.53 9.02
CA ASN A 152 -1.19 18.45 8.07
C ASN A 152 -2.12 18.35 6.85
N ILE A 153 -2.87 19.40 6.46
CA ILE A 153 -3.33 19.45 5.06
C ILE A 153 -2.08 19.46 4.20
N SER A 154 -1.86 18.36 3.49
CA SER A 154 -0.62 18.11 2.78
C SER A 154 -0.36 19.20 1.75
N LYS A 155 0.90 19.33 1.31
CA LYS A 155 1.27 20.13 0.13
C LYS A 155 0.55 19.69 -1.16
N SER A 156 -0.24 18.62 -1.10
CA SER A 156 -0.87 17.92 -2.22
C SER A 156 -2.22 18.50 -2.65
N PHE A 157 -2.72 19.54 -1.98
CA PHE A 157 -3.98 20.14 -2.36
C PHE A 157 -3.80 21.34 -3.31
N ASP A 158 -2.61 21.95 -3.35
CA ASP A 158 -2.35 23.05 -4.27
C ASP A 158 -2.12 22.50 -5.68
N ALA A 159 -2.92 22.93 -6.65
CA ALA A 159 -2.65 22.70 -8.06
C ALA A 159 -3.13 23.90 -8.87
N ALA A 160 -2.20 24.67 -9.44
CA ALA A 160 -2.52 25.87 -10.19
C ALA A 160 -1.71 25.95 -11.48
N THR A 161 -2.31 26.53 -12.52
CA THR A 161 -1.65 26.76 -13.80
C THR A 161 -1.74 28.21 -14.21
N ALA A 162 -0.82 28.66 -15.07
CA ALA A 162 -0.93 29.92 -15.76
C ALA A 162 -0.33 29.81 -17.16
N THR A 163 -0.55 30.83 -17.97
CA THR A 163 0.17 31.03 -19.23
C THR A 163 0.75 32.43 -19.28
N GLY A 164 1.89 32.57 -19.94
CA GLY A 164 2.51 33.87 -20.22
C GLY A 164 3.35 33.81 -21.49
N THR A 165 3.57 34.95 -22.14
CA THR A 165 4.41 35.01 -23.35
C THR A 165 5.84 35.36 -22.96
N ILE A 166 6.80 34.50 -23.32
CA ILE A 166 8.22 34.74 -23.08
C ILE A 166 8.71 35.84 -24.03
N SER A 167 9.36 36.85 -23.48
CA SER A 167 10.15 37.85 -24.20
C SER A 167 11.62 37.63 -23.91
N VAL A 168 12.43 37.33 -24.93
CA VAL A 168 13.88 37.14 -24.84
C VAL A 168 14.60 38.38 -25.36
N ASN A 169 15.53 38.92 -24.58
CA ASN A 169 16.40 40.02 -24.95
C ASN A 169 17.85 39.68 -24.57
N GLY A 170 18.64 39.23 -25.55
CA GLY A 170 20.00 38.72 -25.30
C GLY A 170 19.96 37.47 -24.43
N ASN A 171 20.63 37.52 -23.27
CA ASN A 171 20.72 36.41 -22.32
C ASN A 171 19.63 36.44 -21.22
N GLU A 172 18.67 37.35 -21.33
CA GLU A 172 17.59 37.52 -20.36
C GLU A 172 16.24 37.20 -21.00
N ALA A 173 15.38 36.51 -20.24
CA ALA A 173 13.99 36.25 -20.60
C ALA A 173 13.05 36.72 -19.48
N SER A 174 11.86 37.18 -19.87
CA SER A 174 10.80 37.53 -18.92
C SER A 174 9.40 37.29 -19.49
N VAL A 175 8.39 37.36 -18.63
CA VAL A 175 6.99 37.50 -19.03
C VAL A 175 6.53 38.93 -18.77
N SER A 176 5.80 39.52 -19.71
CA SER A 176 5.23 40.85 -19.52
C SER A 176 4.15 40.85 -18.44
N GLY A 177 4.32 41.70 -17.42
CA GLY A 177 3.39 41.81 -16.30
C GLY A 177 3.50 40.66 -15.30
N SER A 178 2.49 40.54 -14.44
CA SER A 178 2.43 39.47 -13.44
C SER A 178 1.68 38.26 -13.96
N VAL A 179 2.31 37.09 -13.86
CA VAL A 179 1.71 35.79 -14.16
C VAL A 179 0.63 35.51 -13.12
N LYS A 180 -0.62 35.39 -13.59
CA LYS A 180 -1.77 35.04 -12.76
C LYS A 180 -1.96 33.53 -12.80
N MET A 181 -1.61 32.87 -11.72
CA MET A 181 -1.95 31.47 -11.51
C MET A 181 -3.48 31.35 -11.36
N GLU A 182 -4.02 30.20 -11.72
CA GLU A 182 -5.43 29.83 -11.57
C GLU A 182 -5.49 28.42 -11.00
N ASN A 183 -6.21 28.25 -9.90
CA ASN A 183 -6.39 26.96 -9.24
C ASN A 183 -7.19 26.05 -10.17
N GLN A 184 -6.66 24.86 -10.41
CA GLN A 184 -7.23 23.86 -11.27
C GLN A 184 -7.96 22.76 -10.49
N VAL A 185 -7.99 22.83 -9.16
CA VAL A 185 -8.72 21.89 -8.31
C VAL A 185 -9.81 22.60 -7.53
N CYS A 186 -10.88 21.87 -7.24
CA CYS A 186 -11.82 22.19 -6.19
C CYS A 186 -11.43 21.45 -4.91
N ILE A 187 -11.92 21.92 -3.77
CA ILE A 187 -11.71 21.22 -2.49
C ILE A 187 -13.05 20.89 -1.89
N CYS A 188 -13.17 19.67 -1.43
CA CYS A 188 -14.38 19.14 -0.84
C CYS A 188 -14.09 18.79 0.62
N LYS A 189 -14.77 19.47 1.55
CA LYS A 189 -14.89 19.06 2.94
C LYS A 189 -16.14 18.19 3.08
N MET A 190 -15.92 16.99 3.58
CA MET A 190 -16.91 15.95 3.72
C MET A 190 -16.98 15.56 5.19
N THR A 191 -18.20 15.31 5.67
CA THR A 191 -18.42 14.71 6.98
C THR A 191 -18.98 13.32 6.74
N LEU A 192 -18.35 12.31 7.33
CA LEU A 192 -18.82 10.94 7.26
C LEU A 192 -19.89 10.70 8.31
N THR A 193 -21.06 10.25 7.85
CA THR A 193 -22.10 9.70 8.73
C THR A 193 -22.36 8.26 8.31
N PHE A 194 -22.14 7.34 9.25
CA PHE A 194 -22.49 5.92 9.09
C PHE A 194 -23.85 5.69 9.72
N GLU A 195 -24.83 5.29 8.91
CA GLU A 195 -26.10 4.83 9.45
C GLU A 195 -26.02 3.33 9.70
N LYS A 196 -26.21 2.94 10.97
CA LYS A 196 -26.44 1.54 11.32
C LYS A 196 -27.68 1.08 10.53
N PRO A 197 -27.68 -0.12 9.92
CA PRO A 197 -28.93 -0.70 9.47
C PRO A 197 -29.89 -0.71 10.66
N GLN A 198 -31.15 -0.35 10.45
CA GLN A 198 -32.20 -0.56 11.44
C GLN A 198 -32.25 -2.07 11.71
N SER A 199 -31.47 -2.55 12.68
CA SER A 199 -31.57 -3.91 13.17
C SER A 199 -32.93 -4.00 13.86
N THR A 200 -33.88 -4.64 13.20
CA THR A 200 -34.98 -5.27 13.90
C THR A 200 -34.36 -6.26 14.88
N GLU A 201 -34.47 -6.00 16.18
CA GLU A 201 -34.17 -6.87 17.35
C GLU A 201 -33.08 -6.37 18.32
N SER A 202 -33.57 -5.67 19.35
CA SER A 202 -33.40 -5.90 20.80
C SER A 202 -32.07 -6.29 21.47
N ASP A 203 -30.91 -6.34 20.82
CA ASP A 203 -29.66 -6.57 21.57
C ASP A 203 -29.18 -5.28 22.26
N GLN A 204 -29.66 -5.08 23.49
CA GLN A 204 -29.30 -4.02 24.43
C GLN A 204 -28.03 -4.36 25.24
N SER A 205 -27.00 -4.97 24.65
CA SER A 205 -25.69 -4.99 25.29
C SER A 205 -24.97 -3.68 24.99
N GLY A 206 -24.77 -2.85 26.01
CA GLY A 206 -24.29 -1.46 25.91
C GLY A 206 -22.82 -1.29 25.49
N ALA A 207 -22.31 -2.13 24.58
CA ALA A 207 -21.06 -1.85 23.90
C ALA A 207 -21.31 -0.77 22.85
N ASN A 208 -20.57 0.33 22.93
CA ASN A 208 -20.45 1.31 21.86
C ASN A 208 -19.76 0.65 20.64
N GLU A 209 -20.46 -0.25 19.95
CA GLU A 209 -20.07 -0.73 18.63
C GLU A 209 -20.14 0.46 17.68
N ARG A 210 -19.05 1.23 17.64
CA ARG A 210 -18.82 2.18 16.56
C ARG A 210 -18.83 1.35 15.28
N THR A 211 -19.86 1.54 14.47
CA THR A 211 -19.90 1.02 13.10
C THR A 211 -18.68 1.58 12.39
N GLN A 212 -17.70 0.73 12.13
CA GLN A 212 -16.41 1.10 11.55
C GLN A 212 -16.45 0.78 10.06
N ALA A 213 -16.17 1.77 9.22
CA ALA A 213 -15.93 1.52 7.80
C ALA A 213 -14.46 1.18 7.56
N GLY A 214 -14.17 0.46 6.48
CA GLY A 214 -12.83 0.05 6.10
C GLY A 214 -11.78 1.16 6.17
N THR A 215 -10.52 0.79 6.05
CA THR A 215 -9.41 1.76 6.15
C THR A 215 -9.23 2.59 4.87
N THR A 216 -10.07 2.36 3.85
CA THR A 216 -10.01 3.02 2.54
C THR A 216 -11.37 3.58 2.16
N LEU A 217 -11.40 4.82 1.68
CA LEU A 217 -12.55 5.50 1.09
C LEU A 217 -12.24 5.77 -0.38
N THR A 218 -13.11 5.30 -1.26
CA THR A 218 -13.03 5.48 -2.70
C THR A 218 -14.13 6.44 -3.15
N ILE A 219 -13.77 7.40 -4.00
CA ILE A 219 -14.67 8.36 -4.63
C ILE A 219 -14.59 8.14 -6.14
N ALA A 220 -15.60 7.53 -6.73
CA ALA A 220 -15.70 7.34 -8.17
C ALA A 220 -16.55 8.45 -8.78
N VAL A 221 -16.04 9.09 -9.84
CA VAL A 221 -16.76 10.10 -10.61
C VAL A 221 -17.30 9.45 -11.88
N GLY A 222 -18.48 9.85 -12.34
CA GLY A 222 -19.16 9.29 -13.52
C GLY A 222 -18.37 9.35 -14.83
N ASP A 223 -17.27 10.10 -14.88
CA ASP A 223 -16.32 10.13 -16.01
C ASP A 223 -15.20 9.07 -15.93
N GLY A 224 -15.26 8.18 -14.94
CA GLY A 224 -14.30 7.08 -14.74
C GLY A 224 -13.13 7.42 -13.82
N ARG A 225 -12.97 8.68 -13.39
CA ARG A 225 -11.94 9.06 -12.42
C ARG A 225 -12.26 8.48 -11.04
N THR A 226 -11.23 8.06 -10.32
CA THR A 226 -11.36 7.49 -8.97
C THR A 226 -10.34 8.13 -8.03
N TYR A 227 -10.80 8.56 -6.86
CA TYR A 227 -9.98 9.14 -5.79
C TYR A 227 -9.99 8.17 -4.61
N THR A 228 -8.81 7.75 -4.15
CA THR A 228 -8.69 6.79 -3.03
C THR A 228 -8.01 7.47 -1.86
N ILE A 229 -8.67 7.44 -0.72
CA ILE A 229 -8.24 8.10 0.52
C ILE A 229 -8.06 7.01 1.56
N LYS A 230 -6.85 6.90 2.10
CA LYS A 230 -6.56 5.96 3.18
C LYS A 230 -6.73 6.65 4.53
N SER A 231 -7.40 5.96 5.44
CA SER A 231 -7.61 6.42 6.80
C SER A 231 -6.26 6.55 7.52
N PRO A 232 -6.09 7.61 8.33
CA PRO A 232 -4.82 7.88 8.98
C PRO A 232 -4.39 6.86 10.05
N PHE A 233 -3.08 6.77 10.29
CA PHE A 233 -2.49 6.04 11.44
C PHE A 233 -2.81 6.74 12.77
N THR A 234 -3.00 5.98 13.83
CA THR A 234 -3.38 6.53 15.14
C THR A 234 -2.24 7.20 15.90
N THR A 235 -0.98 6.81 15.67
CA THR A 235 0.24 7.38 16.28
C THR A 235 1.48 6.99 15.46
N GLU A 236 2.58 7.70 15.67
CA GLU A 236 3.89 7.49 15.02
C GLU A 236 4.50 6.09 15.28
N ASP A 237 3.97 5.35 16.26
CA ASP A 237 4.47 4.03 16.71
C ASP A 237 3.60 2.82 16.31
N GLN A 238 2.49 3.00 15.57
CA GLN A 238 1.63 1.88 15.17
C GLN A 238 1.38 1.92 13.65
N MET A 239 2.00 0.99 12.92
CA MET A 239 1.90 0.84 11.46
C MET A 239 0.54 0.31 10.96
N THR A 240 -0.53 0.43 11.75
CA THR A 240 -1.87 -0.04 11.36
C THR A 240 -2.80 1.14 11.15
N SER A 241 -3.35 1.27 9.94
CA SER A 241 -4.40 2.26 9.62
C SER A 241 -5.64 1.96 10.47
N ARG A 242 -6.25 2.96 11.12
CA ARG A 242 -7.53 2.75 11.80
C ARG A 242 -8.70 2.78 10.80
N PRO A 243 -9.82 2.10 11.07
CA PRO A 243 -11.07 2.32 10.36
C PRO A 243 -11.57 3.78 10.42
N PHE A 244 -12.30 4.23 9.38
CA PHE A 244 -13.00 5.52 9.42
C PHE A 244 -14.12 5.48 10.47
N GLN A 245 -14.31 6.59 11.19
CA GLN A 245 -15.29 6.73 12.27
C GLN A 245 -16.37 7.74 11.91
N THR A 246 -17.55 7.58 12.51
CA THR A 246 -18.60 8.61 12.46
C THR A 246 -18.00 9.92 12.96
N ASP A 247 -18.26 11.01 12.24
CA ASP A 247 -17.75 12.37 12.49
C ASP A 247 -16.32 12.64 12.02
N ASP A 248 -15.65 11.68 11.37
CA ASP A 248 -14.42 11.98 10.64
C ASP A 248 -14.70 13.04 9.56
N VAL A 249 -13.87 14.08 9.54
CA VAL A 249 -13.90 15.17 8.56
C VAL A 249 -12.81 14.93 7.54
N ILE A 250 -13.21 14.82 6.27
CA ILE A 250 -12.31 14.51 5.17
C ILE A 250 -12.25 15.70 4.22
N TYR A 251 -11.04 16.04 3.78
CA TYR A 251 -10.77 17.04 2.76
C TYR A 251 -10.20 16.34 1.54
N VAL A 252 -10.71 16.67 0.36
CA VAL A 252 -10.24 16.08 -0.90
C VAL A 252 -10.06 17.19 -1.91
N ALA A 253 -8.87 17.28 -2.52
CA ALA A 253 -8.68 18.07 -3.72
C ALA A 253 -9.18 17.24 -4.91
N MET A 254 -10.09 17.78 -5.70
CA MET A 254 -10.59 17.09 -6.88
C MET A 254 -10.46 18.00 -8.08
N LEU A 255 -10.22 17.41 -9.25
CA LEU A 255 -10.35 18.17 -10.48
C LEU A 255 -11.82 18.53 -10.70
N PRO A 256 -12.12 19.57 -11.50
CA PRO A 256 -13.47 19.99 -11.78
C PRO A 256 -14.31 18.83 -12.33
N ILE A 257 -15.58 18.82 -11.94
CA ILE A 257 -16.58 17.82 -12.32
C ILE A 257 -17.75 18.57 -12.92
N ALA A 258 -18.05 18.30 -14.19
CA ALA A 258 -19.19 18.91 -14.87
C ALA A 258 -20.41 17.96 -14.82
N SER A 259 -21.30 18.18 -13.86
CA SER A 259 -22.59 17.48 -13.74
C SER A 259 -22.49 15.95 -13.81
N GLN A 260 -21.62 15.36 -12.99
CA GLN A 260 -21.47 13.91 -12.92
C GLN A 260 -22.00 13.34 -11.61
N THR A 261 -22.47 12.11 -11.66
CA THR A 261 -22.71 11.30 -10.47
C THR A 261 -21.38 11.06 -9.74
N VAL A 262 -21.36 11.25 -8.42
CA VAL A 262 -20.19 10.92 -7.59
C VAL A 262 -20.59 9.80 -6.62
N THR A 263 -19.87 8.69 -6.66
CA THR A 263 -20.08 7.54 -5.78
C THR A 263 -18.98 7.47 -4.74
N PHE A 264 -19.37 7.34 -3.48
CA PHE A 264 -18.48 7.17 -2.35
C PHE A 264 -18.62 5.74 -1.84
N SER A 265 -17.51 5.01 -1.66
CA SER A 265 -17.53 3.63 -1.16
C SER A 265 -16.36 3.35 -0.22
N SER A 266 -16.60 2.56 0.81
CA SER A 266 -15.61 2.06 1.77
C SER A 266 -16.07 0.69 2.26
N ASP A 267 -15.19 -0.28 2.55
CA ASP A 267 -15.55 -1.71 2.80
C ASP A 267 -16.92 -1.93 3.47
N GLY A 268 -17.91 -2.42 2.70
CA GLY A 268 -19.29 -2.70 3.17
C GLY A 268 -20.24 -1.48 3.19
N PHE A 269 -19.78 -0.31 2.76
CA PHE A 269 -20.54 0.94 2.71
C PHE A 269 -20.45 1.54 1.30
N SER A 270 -21.58 1.98 0.77
CA SER A 270 -21.58 2.79 -0.45
C SER A 270 -22.69 3.81 -0.43
N LYS A 271 -22.45 4.94 -1.08
CA LYS A 271 -23.46 5.96 -1.37
C LYS A 271 -23.19 6.55 -2.73
N THR A 272 -24.20 6.52 -3.59
CA THR A 272 -24.21 7.31 -4.82
C THR A 272 -24.88 8.65 -4.51
N SER A 273 -24.18 9.75 -4.76
CA SER A 273 -24.79 11.09 -4.74
C SER A 273 -25.53 11.37 -6.05
N GLU A 274 -26.44 12.34 -6.05
CA GLU A 274 -26.99 12.90 -7.29
C GLU A 274 -25.89 13.61 -8.11
N ASN A 275 -26.20 14.08 -9.31
CA ASN A 275 -25.22 14.77 -10.15
C ASN A 275 -24.63 15.99 -9.44
N VAL A 276 -23.33 15.94 -9.14
CA VAL A 276 -22.57 17.01 -8.50
C VAL A 276 -21.84 17.82 -9.58
N THR A 277 -21.85 19.15 -9.43
CA THR A 277 -21.00 20.03 -10.22
C THR A 277 -19.96 20.67 -9.31
N LEU A 278 -18.69 20.39 -9.59
CA LEU A 278 -17.54 20.94 -8.87
C LEU A 278 -16.72 21.82 -9.82
N GLU A 279 -16.57 23.10 -9.48
CA GLU A 279 -15.84 24.07 -10.30
C GLU A 279 -14.42 24.28 -9.77
N ALA A 280 -13.49 24.56 -10.67
CA ALA A 280 -12.10 24.88 -10.31
C ALA A 280 -12.03 26.07 -9.34
N GLY A 281 -11.14 25.99 -8.35
CA GLY A 281 -10.94 27.06 -7.37
C GLY A 281 -12.06 27.24 -6.35
N LYS A 282 -13.09 26.37 -6.32
CA LYS A 282 -14.14 26.42 -5.31
C LYS A 282 -13.85 25.53 -4.10
N PHE A 283 -14.33 25.97 -2.94
CA PHE A 283 -14.35 25.18 -1.71
C PHE A 283 -15.77 24.79 -1.31
N TYR A 284 -16.05 23.49 -1.32
CA TYR A 284 -17.32 22.89 -0.96
C TYR A 284 -17.27 22.41 0.50
N ARG A 285 -17.92 23.14 1.40
CA ARG A 285 -17.80 22.93 2.86
C ARG A 285 -18.69 21.81 3.42
N ASN A 286 -19.78 21.51 2.73
CA ASN A 286 -20.86 20.65 3.22
C ASN A 286 -21.30 19.69 2.12
N LEU A 287 -20.44 18.73 1.77
CA LEU A 287 -20.86 17.56 0.99
C LEU A 287 -21.22 16.44 1.97
N PRO A 288 -22.50 16.32 2.40
CA PRO A 288 -22.90 15.28 3.34
C PRO A 288 -22.83 13.90 2.68
N ILE A 289 -21.85 13.10 3.09
CA ILE A 289 -21.75 11.70 2.70
C ILE A 289 -22.41 10.89 3.81
N LYS A 290 -23.59 10.38 3.48
CA LYS A 290 -24.33 9.43 4.30
C LYS A 290 -24.00 8.04 3.78
N CYS A 291 -22.99 7.41 4.35
CA CYS A 291 -22.60 6.05 4.01
C CYS A 291 -23.66 5.11 4.56
N ILE A 292 -24.39 4.45 3.67
CA ILE A 292 -25.35 3.42 4.05
C ILE A 292 -24.56 2.12 4.11
N TYR A 293 -24.65 1.42 5.24
CA TYR A 293 -24.17 0.06 5.32
C TYR A 293 -24.98 -0.78 4.34
N ASN A 294 -24.32 -1.25 3.29
CA ASN A 294 -24.88 -2.28 2.45
C ASN A 294 -24.30 -3.57 3.00
N PRO A 295 -25.03 -4.32 3.85
CA PRO A 295 -24.56 -5.65 4.21
C PRO A 295 -24.20 -6.36 2.90
N PRO A 296 -23.06 -7.07 2.85
CA PRO A 296 -22.79 -7.91 1.71
C PRO A 296 -24.06 -8.69 1.42
N ALA A 297 -24.49 -8.70 0.16
CA ALA A 297 -25.64 -9.49 -0.23
C ALA A 297 -25.47 -10.87 0.41
N PRO A 298 -26.50 -11.43 1.07
CA PRO A 298 -26.37 -12.75 1.69
C PRO A 298 -25.69 -13.65 0.68
N PRO A 299 -24.60 -14.33 1.07
CA PRO A 299 -23.74 -15.01 0.12
C PRO A 299 -24.65 -15.82 -0.78
N THR A 300 -24.63 -15.51 -2.08
CA THR A 300 -25.35 -16.29 -3.08
C THR A 300 -25.03 -17.75 -2.78
N PRO A 301 -26.03 -18.64 -2.63
CA PRO A 301 -25.78 -20.02 -2.22
C PRO A 301 -24.65 -20.59 -3.07
N HIS A 302 -23.49 -20.79 -2.45
CA HIS A 302 -22.37 -21.39 -3.14
C HIS A 302 -22.78 -22.83 -3.45
N THR A 303 -22.72 -23.20 -4.72
CA THR A 303 -22.95 -24.59 -5.10
C THR A 303 -21.62 -25.31 -4.93
N PRO A 304 -21.51 -26.32 -4.05
CA PRO A 304 -20.28 -27.07 -3.87
C PRO A 304 -19.69 -27.55 -5.19
N VAL A 305 -18.39 -27.32 -5.38
CA VAL A 305 -17.66 -27.74 -6.59
C VAL A 305 -16.43 -28.55 -6.23
N THR A 306 -15.96 -29.35 -7.20
CA THR A 306 -14.61 -29.90 -7.15
C THR A 306 -13.66 -28.94 -7.85
N GLN A 307 -12.64 -28.49 -7.14
CA GLN A 307 -11.60 -27.58 -7.63
C GLN A 307 -10.26 -28.32 -7.70
N ASP A 308 -9.45 -28.00 -8.72
CA ASP A 308 -8.14 -28.61 -8.93
C ASP A 308 -7.02 -27.63 -8.59
N LEU A 309 -6.30 -27.91 -7.50
CA LEU A 309 -5.22 -27.08 -6.95
C LEU A 309 -4.03 -26.98 -7.91
N SER A 310 -3.92 -27.86 -8.91
CA SER A 310 -2.92 -27.72 -9.97
C SER A 310 -3.14 -26.50 -10.86
N THR A 311 -4.35 -25.91 -10.86
CA THR A 311 -4.71 -24.81 -11.78
C THR A 311 -4.47 -23.41 -11.24
N GLY A 312 -4.23 -23.27 -9.93
CA GLY A 312 -3.95 -21.98 -9.29
C GLY A 312 -4.30 -21.99 -7.80
N HIS A 313 -4.14 -20.84 -7.16
CA HIS A 313 -4.61 -20.62 -5.79
C HIS A 313 -6.13 -20.75 -5.72
N ILE A 314 -6.64 -21.40 -4.68
CA ILE A 314 -8.07 -21.67 -4.50
C ILE A 314 -8.61 -20.84 -3.34
N THR A 315 -9.76 -20.20 -3.55
CA THR A 315 -10.66 -19.80 -2.45
C THR A 315 -11.75 -20.86 -2.34
N ALA A 316 -11.82 -21.50 -1.18
CA ALA A 316 -12.70 -22.62 -0.91
C ALA A 316 -13.91 -22.17 -0.10
N TYR A 317 -15.09 -22.59 -0.55
CA TYR A 317 -16.37 -22.31 0.09
C TYR A 317 -16.97 -23.58 0.67
N ASP A 318 -18.06 -23.43 1.43
CA ASP A 318 -18.71 -24.55 2.11
C ASP A 318 -19.13 -25.66 1.13
N GLY A 319 -18.76 -26.88 1.46
CA GLY A 319 -18.98 -28.10 0.68
C GLY A 319 -17.96 -28.37 -0.44
N ASP A 320 -17.03 -27.44 -0.73
CA ASP A 320 -16.06 -27.66 -1.80
C ASP A 320 -15.15 -28.87 -1.56
N THR A 321 -14.76 -29.51 -2.66
CA THR A 321 -13.75 -30.55 -2.66
C THR A 321 -12.53 -30.08 -3.44
N ILE A 322 -11.35 -30.16 -2.84
CA ILE A 322 -10.09 -29.78 -3.48
C ILE A 322 -9.27 -31.04 -3.76
N ILE A 323 -8.91 -31.19 -5.01
CA ILE A 323 -8.03 -32.26 -5.51
C ILE A 323 -6.77 -31.66 -6.12
N GLN A 324 -5.80 -32.51 -6.44
CA GLN A 324 -4.66 -32.14 -7.27
C GLN A 324 -4.53 -33.15 -8.41
N SER A 325 -4.75 -32.73 -9.66
CA SER A 325 -4.71 -33.65 -10.80
C SER A 325 -3.30 -33.90 -11.36
N GLN A 326 -2.37 -32.97 -11.12
CA GLN A 326 -0.98 -33.09 -11.55
C GLN A 326 -0.10 -33.67 -10.45
N ASP A 327 0.69 -34.68 -10.81
CA ASP A 327 1.69 -35.27 -9.93
C ASP A 327 2.76 -34.24 -9.48
N GLY A 328 3.25 -34.39 -8.25
CA GLY A 328 4.31 -33.55 -7.69
C GLY A 328 3.79 -32.51 -6.70
N SER A 329 4.67 -31.63 -6.21
CA SER A 329 4.27 -30.56 -5.28
C SER A 329 3.91 -29.28 -6.02
N THR A 330 2.86 -28.58 -5.60
CA THR A 330 2.48 -27.25 -6.08
C THR A 330 2.81 -26.15 -5.07
N THR A 331 3.08 -24.93 -5.54
CA THR A 331 3.18 -23.73 -4.69
C THR A 331 1.84 -23.02 -4.50
N ASN A 332 0.78 -23.51 -5.16
CA ASN A 332 -0.57 -22.98 -5.03
C ASN A 332 -1.10 -23.24 -3.63
N THR A 333 -1.93 -22.33 -3.14
CA THR A 333 -2.43 -22.32 -1.76
C THR A 333 -3.95 -22.32 -1.72
N ILE A 334 -4.51 -22.69 -0.58
CA ILE A 334 -5.96 -22.72 -0.33
C ILE A 334 -6.29 -21.65 0.72
N THR A 335 -7.30 -20.84 0.45
CA THR A 335 -7.91 -19.94 1.42
C THR A 335 -9.32 -20.42 1.70
N ILE A 336 -9.61 -20.82 2.94
CA ILE A 336 -10.95 -21.27 3.36
C ILE A 336 -11.69 -20.08 3.95
N VAL A 337 -12.88 -19.78 3.43
CA VAL A 337 -13.74 -18.71 3.94
C VAL A 337 -14.32 -19.08 5.31
N ASP A 338 -14.71 -18.08 6.09
CA ASP A 338 -15.30 -18.28 7.42
C ASP A 338 -16.50 -19.24 7.40
N GLY A 339 -16.51 -20.17 8.35
CA GLY A 339 -17.54 -21.18 8.57
C GLY A 339 -17.54 -22.35 7.58
N ALA A 340 -16.68 -22.35 6.55
CA ALA A 340 -16.74 -23.37 5.50
C ALA A 340 -16.21 -24.74 5.93
N THR A 341 -16.91 -25.78 5.48
CA THR A 341 -16.45 -27.17 5.51
C THR A 341 -15.92 -27.57 4.14
N VAL A 342 -14.65 -27.96 4.06
CA VAL A 342 -13.96 -28.24 2.80
C VAL A 342 -13.29 -29.61 2.86
N THR A 343 -13.48 -30.42 1.82
CA THR A 343 -12.76 -31.69 1.66
C THR A 343 -11.46 -31.45 0.90
N ILE A 344 -10.34 -31.98 1.40
CA ILE A 344 -9.08 -32.06 0.65
C ILE A 344 -8.73 -33.52 0.37
N ARG A 345 -8.28 -33.81 -0.86
CA ARG A 345 -7.93 -35.15 -1.29
C ARG A 345 -6.70 -35.18 -2.19
N ASP A 346 -5.72 -35.99 -1.80
CA ASP A 346 -4.52 -36.29 -2.58
C ASP A 346 -3.73 -35.03 -3.00
N ILE A 347 -3.68 -34.02 -2.12
CA ILE A 347 -2.95 -32.76 -2.40
C ILE A 347 -1.51 -32.81 -1.86
N THR A 348 -0.58 -32.19 -2.59
CA THR A 348 0.81 -31.99 -2.17
C THR A 348 1.22 -30.53 -2.38
N VAL A 349 1.30 -29.76 -1.30
CA VAL A 349 1.64 -28.33 -1.31
C VAL A 349 3.04 -28.10 -0.73
N SER A 350 3.84 -27.29 -1.41
CA SER A 350 5.11 -26.78 -0.92
C SER A 350 5.21 -25.29 -1.27
N SER A 351 4.88 -24.44 -0.31
CA SER A 351 4.74 -22.99 -0.50
C SER A 351 5.64 -22.19 0.43
N VAL A 352 5.90 -20.92 0.10
CA VAL A 352 6.55 -19.99 1.03
C VAL A 352 5.57 -19.51 2.09
N ALA A 353 4.35 -19.17 1.66
CA ALA A 353 3.23 -18.83 2.53
C ALA A 353 2.55 -20.09 3.09
N ALA A 354 1.53 -19.91 3.94
CA ALA A 354 0.69 -20.98 4.41
C ALA A 354 0.05 -21.75 3.24
N GLY A 355 0.13 -23.07 3.27
CA GLY A 355 -0.50 -23.93 2.26
C GLY A 355 -2.02 -23.87 2.36
N ILE A 356 -2.54 -23.76 3.58
CA ILE A 356 -3.95 -23.49 3.88
C ILE A 356 -4.05 -22.30 4.85
N THR A 357 -4.88 -21.32 4.51
CA THR A 357 -5.25 -20.19 5.38
C THR A 357 -6.73 -20.26 5.74
N CYS A 358 -7.05 -20.23 7.03
CA CYS A 358 -8.43 -20.16 7.52
C CYS A 358 -8.77 -18.70 7.89
N ASN A 359 -9.76 -18.13 7.20
CA ASN A 359 -10.24 -16.77 7.46
C ASN A 359 -11.26 -16.73 8.62
N ASP A 360 -10.85 -17.21 9.80
CA ASP A 360 -11.69 -17.51 10.98
C ASP A 360 -12.02 -19.02 11.08
N SER A 361 -13.28 -19.41 11.27
CA SER A 361 -13.63 -20.79 11.59
C SER A 361 -13.68 -21.66 10.34
N ALA A 362 -13.18 -22.88 10.40
CA ALA A 362 -13.12 -23.78 9.25
C ALA A 362 -13.14 -25.25 9.66
N THR A 363 -13.70 -26.09 8.79
CA THR A 363 -13.61 -27.56 8.91
C THR A 363 -12.91 -28.12 7.68
N ILE A 364 -11.87 -28.93 7.88
CA ILE A 364 -11.14 -29.64 6.84
C ILE A 364 -11.45 -31.13 6.97
N ILE A 365 -12.08 -31.70 5.94
CA ILE A 365 -12.31 -33.14 5.82
C ILE A 365 -11.16 -33.75 5.02
N LEU A 366 -10.42 -34.67 5.63
CA LEU A 366 -9.31 -35.37 5.01
C LEU A 366 -9.80 -36.62 4.26
N GLU A 367 -9.49 -36.68 2.97
CA GLU A 367 -9.56 -37.88 2.14
C GLU A 367 -8.18 -38.15 1.51
N GLY A 368 -7.91 -39.41 1.16
CA GLY A 368 -6.66 -39.77 0.48
C GLY A 368 -5.40 -39.44 1.30
N ALA A 369 -4.30 -39.14 0.60
CA ALA A 369 -3.01 -38.82 1.21
C ALA A 369 -2.60 -37.36 0.92
N ASN A 370 -2.60 -36.52 1.95
CA ASN A 370 -2.32 -35.09 1.81
C ASN A 370 -0.97 -34.73 2.43
N SER A 371 -0.24 -33.82 1.79
CA SER A 371 1.05 -33.32 2.25
C SER A 371 1.11 -31.80 2.08
N ILE A 372 1.47 -31.07 3.14
CA ILE A 372 1.50 -29.61 3.13
C ILE A 372 2.78 -29.14 3.85
N HIS A 373 3.62 -28.44 3.12
CA HIS A 373 4.84 -27.83 3.63
C HIS A 373 4.84 -26.32 3.38
N SER A 374 5.18 -25.54 4.41
CA SER A 374 5.40 -24.10 4.30
C SER A 374 6.81 -23.74 4.76
N SER A 375 7.50 -22.86 4.04
CA SER A 375 8.85 -22.46 4.43
C SER A 375 8.92 -21.28 5.40
N PHE A 376 7.87 -20.46 5.49
CA PHE A 376 7.89 -19.21 6.29
C PHE A 376 6.73 -19.06 7.28
N GLN A 377 5.55 -19.60 6.99
CA GLN A 377 4.34 -19.50 7.83
C GLN A 377 3.94 -20.87 8.41
N PRO A 378 2.92 -20.95 9.29
CA PRO A 378 2.27 -22.23 9.54
C PRO A 378 1.81 -22.87 8.23
N ALA A 379 1.93 -24.19 8.10
CA ALA A 379 1.47 -24.87 6.89
C ALA A 379 -0.06 -24.87 6.79
N ILE A 380 -0.74 -25.00 7.94
CA ILE A 380 -2.15 -24.66 8.10
C ILE A 380 -2.24 -23.52 9.11
N MET A 381 -2.56 -22.33 8.62
CA MET A 381 -2.60 -21.10 9.40
C MET A 381 -4.03 -20.80 9.86
N LEU A 382 -4.19 -20.59 11.17
CA LEU A 382 -5.42 -20.17 11.81
C LEU A 382 -5.19 -18.81 12.47
N SER A 383 -5.87 -17.77 12.00
CA SER A 383 -5.71 -16.39 12.50
C SER A 383 -6.60 -16.09 13.71
N ALA A 384 -7.80 -16.67 13.74
CA ALA A 384 -8.80 -16.60 14.80
C ALA A 384 -9.75 -17.81 14.68
N GLY A 385 -10.78 -17.92 15.51
CA GLY A 385 -11.85 -18.90 15.30
C GLY A 385 -11.56 -20.31 15.76
N ASN A 386 -12.23 -21.28 15.12
CA ASN A 386 -12.08 -22.71 15.39
C ASN A 386 -11.71 -23.45 14.10
N LEU A 387 -10.61 -24.21 14.13
CA LEU A 387 -10.26 -25.16 13.10
C LEU A 387 -10.65 -26.57 13.54
N THR A 388 -11.45 -27.26 12.73
CA THR A 388 -11.71 -28.69 12.88
C THR A 388 -11.04 -29.47 11.75
N ILE A 389 -10.28 -30.51 12.07
CA ILE A 389 -9.71 -31.45 11.10
C ILE A 389 -10.34 -32.81 11.36
N GLU A 390 -11.01 -33.38 10.36
CA GLU A 390 -11.73 -34.65 10.46
C GLU A 390 -11.57 -35.49 9.18
N GLY A 391 -12.37 -36.56 9.04
CA GLY A 391 -12.27 -37.50 7.93
C GLY A 391 -11.33 -38.67 8.21
N ASN A 392 -11.11 -39.50 7.19
CA ASN A 392 -10.36 -40.77 7.31
C ASN A 392 -9.02 -40.76 6.56
N GLY A 393 -8.70 -39.67 5.86
CA GLY A 393 -7.46 -39.51 5.12
C GLY A 393 -6.23 -39.28 6.01
N SER A 394 -5.08 -39.15 5.37
CA SER A 394 -3.83 -38.79 6.03
C SER A 394 -3.39 -37.37 5.70
N LEU A 395 -2.68 -36.74 6.63
CA LEU A 395 -2.12 -35.41 6.51
C LEU A 395 -0.70 -35.38 7.09
N ASN A 396 0.28 -35.16 6.22
CA ASN A 396 1.63 -34.79 6.62
C ASN A 396 1.79 -33.28 6.51
N VAL A 397 2.03 -32.59 7.62
CA VAL A 397 2.05 -31.14 7.67
C VAL A 397 3.32 -30.64 8.37
N SER A 398 4.03 -29.71 7.76
CA SER A 398 5.32 -29.26 8.28
C SER A 398 5.67 -27.82 7.93
N THR A 399 6.49 -27.18 8.76
CA THR A 399 7.08 -25.87 8.45
C THR A 399 8.56 -25.82 8.81
N SER A 400 9.33 -24.97 8.13
CA SER A 400 10.76 -24.74 8.44
C SER A 400 11.02 -23.43 9.21
N SER A 401 9.98 -22.68 9.54
CA SER A 401 10.08 -21.34 10.15
C SER A 401 9.90 -21.35 11.67
N GLU A 402 9.91 -20.19 12.32
CA GLU A 402 9.57 -20.07 13.74
C GLU A 402 8.05 -20.16 14.00
N ASN A 403 7.37 -21.11 13.35
CA ASN A 403 5.92 -21.30 13.39
C ASN A 403 5.53 -22.77 13.62
N PRO A 404 4.30 -23.04 14.07
CA PRO A 404 3.78 -24.39 14.16
C PRO A 404 3.40 -24.94 12.79
N ALA A 405 3.27 -26.27 12.67
CA ALA A 405 2.74 -26.86 11.44
C ALA A 405 1.26 -26.53 11.27
N ILE A 406 0.50 -26.61 12.37
CA ILE A 406 -0.92 -26.25 12.46
C ILE A 406 -1.08 -25.24 13.60
N GLY A 407 -1.55 -24.03 13.30
CA GLY A 407 -1.91 -23.05 14.32
C GLY A 407 -1.65 -21.59 13.95
N GLY A 408 -1.33 -20.79 14.97
CA GLY A 408 -1.14 -19.34 14.85
C GLY A 408 0.22 -18.95 14.29
N ASP A 409 0.26 -17.84 13.54
CA ASP A 409 1.49 -17.26 12.99
C ASP A 409 2.14 -16.27 13.97
N ARG A 410 3.48 -16.29 14.06
CA ARG A 410 4.24 -15.41 14.95
C ARG A 410 3.94 -13.92 14.78
N ALA A 411 3.72 -13.44 13.56
CA ALA A 411 3.52 -12.03 13.26
C ALA A 411 2.07 -11.57 13.49
N ILE A 412 1.12 -12.50 13.52
CA ILE A 412 -0.32 -12.22 13.59
C ILE A 412 -0.90 -12.56 14.98
N GLY A 413 -0.37 -13.57 15.67
CA GLY A 413 -0.76 -13.95 17.04
C GLY A 413 -0.97 -15.45 17.24
N GLY A 414 -1.44 -15.83 18.44
CA GLY A 414 -1.56 -17.23 18.91
C GLY A 414 -2.68 -18.09 18.29
N GLY A 415 -3.30 -17.63 17.20
CA GLY A 415 -4.34 -18.34 16.45
C GLY A 415 -5.67 -18.52 17.20
N GLY A 416 -6.41 -19.59 16.85
CA GLY A 416 -7.70 -19.96 17.43
C GLY A 416 -7.71 -21.39 18.01
N ASN A 417 -8.88 -21.93 18.36
CA ASN A 417 -8.99 -23.29 18.88
C ASN A 417 -8.80 -24.32 17.78
N ILE A 418 -8.13 -25.44 18.11
CA ILE A 418 -7.86 -26.53 17.15
C ILE A 418 -8.53 -27.80 17.66
N THR A 419 -9.36 -28.41 16.82
CA THR A 419 -9.97 -29.72 17.07
C THR A 419 -9.51 -30.68 15.99
N ILE A 420 -8.93 -31.80 16.40
CA ILE A 420 -8.58 -32.91 15.53
C ILE A 420 -9.51 -34.08 15.89
N ALA A 421 -10.49 -34.31 15.03
CA ALA A 421 -11.57 -35.26 15.22
C ALA A 421 -11.41 -36.55 14.40
N GLY A 422 -10.53 -36.57 13.40
CA GLY A 422 -10.32 -37.72 12.51
C GLY A 422 -8.93 -37.78 11.87
N GLY A 423 -8.70 -38.83 11.08
CA GLY A 423 -7.55 -38.98 10.19
C GLY A 423 -6.27 -39.51 10.84
N THR A 424 -5.24 -39.65 9.99
CA THR A 424 -3.86 -39.95 10.41
C THR A 424 -2.99 -38.71 10.16
N ILE A 425 -2.55 -38.04 11.23
CA ILE A 425 -1.86 -36.76 11.15
C ILE A 425 -0.41 -36.88 11.63
N GLU A 426 0.51 -36.39 10.83
CA GLU A 426 1.91 -36.18 11.22
C GLU A 426 2.23 -34.69 11.08
N ALA A 427 2.47 -34.03 12.21
CA ALA A 427 2.74 -32.59 12.28
C ALA A 427 4.16 -32.32 12.76
N ARG A 428 4.90 -31.45 12.04
CA ARG A 428 6.29 -31.08 12.35
C ARG A 428 6.44 -29.57 12.47
N GLY A 429 6.61 -29.09 13.70
CA GLY A 429 6.85 -27.67 13.98
C GLY A 429 8.24 -27.24 13.53
N GLY A 430 8.39 -25.95 13.22
CA GLY A 430 9.69 -25.38 12.92
C GLY A 430 10.35 -24.79 14.18
N TYR A 431 11.49 -24.11 14.00
CA TYR A 431 12.36 -23.65 15.10
C TYR A 431 11.57 -22.98 16.24
N LYS A 432 11.83 -23.38 17.48
CA LYS A 432 11.22 -22.84 18.71
C LYS A 432 9.69 -22.93 18.80
N SER A 433 9.05 -23.71 17.95
CA SER A 433 7.58 -23.79 17.86
C SER A 433 7.05 -25.20 18.09
N ALA A 434 5.83 -25.29 18.63
CA ALA A 434 5.12 -26.56 18.73
C ALA A 434 4.77 -27.11 17.34
N ALA A 435 4.48 -28.40 17.21
CA ALA A 435 3.92 -28.91 15.96
C ALA A 435 2.46 -28.45 15.76
N ILE A 436 1.70 -28.45 16.85
CA ILE A 436 0.28 -28.05 16.88
C ILE A 436 0.10 -27.04 17.99
N GLY A 437 -0.33 -25.82 17.65
CA GLY A 437 -0.61 -24.76 18.63
C GLY A 437 0.05 -23.43 18.31
N GLY A 438 0.93 -22.97 19.19
CA GLY A 438 1.54 -21.63 19.12
C GLY A 438 2.93 -21.60 18.49
N ALA A 439 3.21 -20.51 17.78
CA ALA A 439 4.54 -20.11 17.31
C ALA A 439 5.44 -19.60 18.46
N HIS A 440 6.71 -19.37 18.15
CA HIS A 440 7.67 -18.74 19.07
C HIS A 440 7.11 -17.40 19.61
N SER A 441 7.13 -17.26 20.95
CA SER A 441 6.62 -16.10 21.69
C SER A 441 5.12 -15.81 21.52
N THR A 442 4.30 -16.80 21.13
CA THR A 442 2.84 -16.66 21.02
C THR A 442 2.09 -17.59 21.99
N ALA A 443 0.87 -17.18 22.36
CA ALA A 443 -0.01 -17.97 23.21
C ALA A 443 -0.60 -19.17 22.43
N CYS A 444 -1.06 -20.17 23.16
CA CYS A 444 -1.76 -21.33 22.62
C CYS A 444 -3.20 -21.39 23.17
N HIS A 445 -4.18 -21.44 22.26
CA HIS A 445 -5.59 -21.61 22.58
C HIS A 445 -5.94 -23.07 22.88
N SER A 446 -7.23 -23.42 22.91
CA SER A 446 -7.62 -24.79 23.23
C SER A 446 -7.26 -25.73 22.09
N ILE A 447 -6.72 -26.90 22.44
CA ILE A 447 -6.41 -27.98 21.50
C ILE A 447 -7.15 -29.22 21.98
N THR A 448 -7.98 -29.80 21.10
CA THR A 448 -8.69 -31.05 21.36
C THR A 448 -8.32 -32.08 20.33
N ILE A 449 -7.73 -33.20 20.75
CA ILE A 449 -7.58 -34.40 19.93
C ILE A 449 -8.57 -35.43 20.47
N THR A 450 -9.58 -35.77 19.67
CA THR A 450 -10.64 -36.70 20.09
C THR A 450 -10.21 -38.15 19.92
N SER A 451 -10.99 -39.09 20.44
CA SER A 451 -10.81 -40.52 20.18
C SER A 451 -11.24 -40.96 18.77
N GLY A 452 -11.74 -40.04 17.92
CA GLY A 452 -12.11 -40.31 16.54
C GLY A 452 -10.93 -40.32 15.55
N VAL A 453 -9.75 -39.86 15.98
CA VAL A 453 -8.54 -39.92 15.15
C VAL A 453 -8.07 -41.36 14.96
N THR A 454 -7.41 -41.65 13.85
CA THR A 454 -6.66 -42.90 13.72
C THR A 454 -5.33 -42.81 14.47
N ARG A 455 -4.61 -41.71 14.26
CA ARG A 455 -3.32 -41.43 14.91
C ARG A 455 -2.94 -39.97 14.76
N VAL A 456 -2.36 -39.39 15.81
CA VAL A 456 -1.66 -38.09 15.74
C VAL A 456 -0.22 -38.25 16.21
N THR A 457 0.72 -37.87 15.36
CA THR A 457 2.15 -37.76 15.67
C THR A 457 2.54 -36.28 15.59
N ALA A 458 2.95 -35.69 16.71
CA ALA A 458 3.39 -34.31 16.80
C ALA A 458 4.89 -34.25 17.13
N ILE A 459 5.66 -33.54 16.32
CA ILE A 459 7.11 -33.42 16.45
C ILE A 459 7.45 -31.93 16.59
N LYS A 460 7.75 -31.51 17.82
CA LYS A 460 8.18 -30.14 18.10
C LYS A 460 9.45 -29.78 17.33
N GLY A 461 9.59 -28.50 16.98
CA GLY A 461 10.83 -28.00 16.42
C GLY A 461 11.95 -27.91 17.47
N ASP A 462 13.16 -27.62 16.99
CA ASP A 462 14.32 -27.45 17.85
C ASP A 462 14.07 -26.35 18.89
N GLU A 463 14.52 -26.56 20.13
CA GLU A 463 14.32 -25.65 21.28
C GLU A 463 12.87 -25.40 21.72
N ALA A 464 11.87 -25.96 21.04
CA ALA A 464 10.48 -25.86 21.49
C ALA A 464 10.24 -26.66 22.79
N PRO A 465 9.46 -26.14 23.74
CA PRO A 465 9.16 -26.85 24.99
C PRO A 465 8.17 -28.00 24.80
N TYR A 466 7.20 -27.87 23.88
CA TYR A 466 6.10 -28.81 23.70
C TYR A 466 5.88 -29.20 22.23
N SER A 467 5.47 -30.44 21.97
CA SER A 467 4.98 -30.88 20.66
C SER A 467 3.56 -30.41 20.38
N ILE A 468 2.74 -30.33 21.42
CA ILE A 468 1.38 -29.78 21.37
C ILE A 468 1.27 -28.73 22.48
N GLY A 469 1.01 -27.47 22.11
CA GLY A 469 1.02 -26.36 23.06
C GLY A 469 1.68 -25.11 22.48
N PRO A 470 2.30 -24.26 23.32
CA PRO A 470 2.95 -23.03 22.87
C PRO A 470 4.40 -23.27 22.43
N GLY A 471 4.96 -22.29 21.72
CA GLY A 471 6.39 -22.19 21.42
C GLY A 471 7.22 -21.62 22.58
N GLU A 472 8.52 -21.50 22.35
CA GLU A 472 9.51 -20.94 23.31
C GLU A 472 9.29 -19.44 23.57
N GLY A 473 9.88 -18.87 24.63
CA GLY A 473 9.90 -17.42 24.92
C GLY A 473 8.87 -16.94 25.95
N SER A 474 7.58 -16.89 25.60
CA SER A 474 6.50 -16.37 26.46
C SER A 474 5.38 -17.38 26.73
N GLY A 475 5.42 -18.55 26.08
CA GLY A 475 4.33 -19.48 25.80
C GLY A 475 3.30 -19.73 26.91
N MET A 476 2.27 -18.90 26.98
CA MET A 476 1.09 -19.16 27.82
C MET A 476 0.13 -20.09 27.08
N ILE A 477 -0.26 -21.19 27.72
CA ILE A 477 -1.45 -21.93 27.31
C ILE A 477 -2.65 -21.22 27.95
N ILE A 478 -3.45 -20.56 27.13
CA ILE A 478 -4.64 -19.83 27.56
C ILE A 478 -5.93 -20.67 27.43
N GLY A 479 -5.85 -21.82 26.77
CA GLY A 479 -6.95 -22.78 26.60
C GLY A 479 -6.72 -24.15 27.26
N ALA A 480 -7.69 -25.05 27.10
CA ALA A 480 -7.53 -26.43 27.55
C ALA A 480 -6.84 -27.27 26.46
N ILE A 481 -5.93 -28.17 26.86
CA ILE A 481 -5.37 -29.20 25.97
C ILE A 481 -5.94 -30.55 26.40
N THR A 482 -6.79 -31.13 25.55
CA THR A 482 -7.48 -32.40 25.81
C THR A 482 -7.13 -33.40 24.72
N ILE A 483 -6.62 -34.57 25.10
CA ILE A 483 -6.23 -35.64 24.16
C ILE A 483 -6.91 -36.93 24.61
N GLY A 484 -7.70 -37.55 23.73
CA GLY A 484 -8.44 -38.77 24.03
C GLY A 484 -9.43 -38.65 25.19
N GLY A 485 -9.97 -37.45 25.42
CA GLY A 485 -10.82 -37.14 26.57
C GLY A 485 -10.06 -36.87 27.89
N THR A 486 -8.73 -37.00 27.91
CA THR A 486 -7.91 -36.64 29.07
C THR A 486 -7.44 -35.19 28.95
N VAL A 487 -7.71 -34.38 29.97
CA VAL A 487 -7.22 -33.00 30.06
C VAL A 487 -5.77 -33.02 30.55
N TYR A 488 -4.84 -32.50 29.76
CA TYR A 488 -3.41 -32.36 30.10
C TYR A 488 -3.04 -30.93 30.50
N HIS A 489 -3.85 -29.95 30.09
CA HIS A 489 -3.80 -28.58 30.58
C HIS A 489 -5.22 -28.03 30.63
N ASN A 490 -5.60 -27.31 31.69
CA ASN A 490 -6.98 -26.80 31.87
C ASN A 490 -7.16 -25.30 31.57
N GLY A 491 -6.16 -24.67 30.97
CA GLY A 491 -6.10 -23.21 30.73
C GLY A 491 -5.45 -22.43 31.87
N SER A 492 -5.03 -23.09 32.95
CA SER A 492 -4.32 -22.44 34.06
C SER A 492 -3.15 -23.26 34.61
N SER A 493 -3.22 -24.59 34.56
CA SER A 493 -2.13 -25.47 35.01
C SER A 493 -2.15 -26.83 34.33
N PHE A 494 -0.97 -27.46 34.28
CA PHE A 494 -0.81 -28.84 33.81
C PHE A 494 -1.54 -29.83 34.71
N GLN A 495 -2.13 -30.85 34.08
CA GLN A 495 -2.90 -31.92 34.70
C GLN A 495 -2.38 -33.27 34.20
N ASN A 496 -2.56 -34.35 34.95
CA ASN A 496 -2.26 -35.72 34.49
C ASN A 496 -0.85 -35.92 33.91
N GLY A 497 0.17 -35.26 34.49
CA GLY A 497 1.55 -35.30 33.96
C GLY A 497 1.72 -34.57 32.62
N GLY A 498 0.81 -33.62 32.33
CA GLY A 498 0.69 -32.96 31.04
C GLY A 498 1.92 -32.18 30.60
N GLU A 499 2.71 -31.64 31.52
CA GLU A 499 3.95 -30.94 31.17
C GLU A 499 4.92 -31.89 30.45
N ASP A 500 5.20 -33.04 31.07
CA ASP A 500 6.08 -34.07 30.50
C ASP A 500 5.45 -34.73 29.27
N TYR A 501 4.14 -35.01 29.30
CA TYR A 501 3.44 -35.66 28.21
C TYR A 501 3.44 -34.80 26.95
N LEU A 502 3.09 -33.51 27.07
CA LEU A 502 3.05 -32.57 25.95
C LEU A 502 4.45 -32.21 25.42
N ALA A 503 5.50 -32.39 26.25
CA ALA A 503 6.90 -32.15 25.88
C ALA A 503 7.55 -33.28 25.06
N GLN A 504 6.93 -34.46 25.00
CA GLN A 504 7.46 -35.60 24.23
C GLN A 504 7.66 -35.23 22.75
N SER A 505 8.76 -35.67 22.14
CA SER A 505 9.00 -35.51 20.70
C SER A 505 9.67 -36.76 20.14
N PRO A 506 8.98 -37.55 19.29
CA PRO A 506 7.57 -37.38 18.92
C PRO A 506 6.63 -37.60 20.11
N LEU A 507 5.55 -36.81 20.18
CA LEU A 507 4.34 -37.16 20.93
C LEU A 507 3.45 -37.96 19.99
N VAL A 508 3.06 -39.17 20.41
CA VAL A 508 2.18 -40.04 19.64
C VAL A 508 0.91 -40.35 20.44
N TYR A 509 -0.24 -40.08 19.83
CA TYR A 509 -1.54 -40.49 20.34
C TYR A 509 -2.23 -41.41 19.32
N GLU A 510 -2.58 -42.61 19.78
CA GLU A 510 -3.38 -43.60 19.06
C GLU A 510 -4.48 -44.07 20.04
N PRO A 511 -5.77 -43.95 19.68
CA PRO A 511 -6.85 -44.44 20.55
C PRO A 511 -6.74 -45.94 20.78
N GLN A 512 -6.95 -46.36 22.02
CA GLN A 512 -7.13 -47.78 22.36
C GLN A 512 -8.57 -48.16 21.97
N HIS A 513 -8.74 -48.97 20.94
CA HIS A 513 -10.04 -49.48 20.50
C HIS A 513 -10.47 -50.74 21.24
#